data_AF-A0ABD0R3L7-F1
#
_entry.id   AF-A0ABD0R3L7-F1
#
_cell.length_a   1.000
_cell.length_b   1.000
_cell.length_c   1.000
_cell.angle_alpha   90.00
_cell.angle_beta   90.00
_cell.angle_gamma   90.00
#
_symmetry.space_group_name_H-M   'P 1'
#
loop_
_entity.id
_entity.type
_entity.pdbx_description
1 polymer ?
#
loop_
_entity_poly.entity_id
_entity_poly.type
_entity_poly.pdbx_seq_one_letter_code
_entity_poly.pdbx_strand_id
1 'polypeptide(L)'
;MQALEDLDYLAALDDDGNLSEVGIIMSELPLEPPLAKALIASCEFDCVNELLTIAAMLTAPPCFVTPPVNKEEAAATHRRALLHPDGDHMTLINVYNA
;
A
#
# COMPACT_ATOMS: atom_id res chain seq x y z
N MET A 1 -14.86 -13.02 -15.20
CA MET A 1 -15.64 -11.78 -15.05
C MET A 1 -15.23 -11.01 -13.80
N GLN A 2 -14.70 -11.68 -12.76
CA GLN A 2 -14.18 -11.08 -11.53
C GLN A 2 -13.45 -9.73 -11.68
N ALA A 3 -12.45 -9.61 -12.55
CA ALA A 3 -11.69 -8.36 -12.67
C ALA A 3 -12.53 -7.14 -13.10
N LEU A 4 -13.60 -7.35 -13.88
CA LEU A 4 -14.50 -6.27 -14.29
C LEU A 4 -15.38 -5.84 -13.10
N GLU A 5 -15.89 -6.81 -12.34
CA GLU A 5 -16.66 -6.57 -11.12
C GLU A 5 -15.81 -5.87 -10.06
N ASP A 6 -14.53 -6.25 -9.91
CA ASP A 6 -13.61 -5.60 -8.97
C ASP A 6 -13.38 -4.12 -9.34
N LEU A 7 -13.24 -3.80 -10.63
CA LEU A 7 -13.11 -2.42 -11.11
C LEU A 7 -14.39 -1.61 -10.92
N ASP A 8 -15.55 -2.25 -11.12
CA ASP A 8 -16.86 -1.66 -10.83
C ASP A 8 -17.01 -1.33 -9.34
N TYR A 9 -16.66 -2.26 -8.44
CA TYR A 9 -16.68 -2.02 -6.98
C TYR A 9 -15.71 -0.91 -6.53
N LEU A 10 -14.62 -0.68 -7.26
CA LEU A 10 -13.69 0.42 -7.01
C LEU A 10 -14.18 1.76 -7.58
N ALA A 11 -15.35 1.77 -8.24
CA ALA A 11 -15.88 2.88 -9.02
C ALA A 11 -14.89 3.37 -10.10
N ALA A 12 -14.11 2.45 -10.67
CA ALA A 12 -13.23 2.73 -11.80
C ALA A 12 -13.99 2.74 -13.13
N LEU A 13 -15.20 2.17 -13.16
CA LEU A 13 -16.09 2.12 -14.32
C LEU A 13 -17.35 2.98 -14.07
N ASP A 14 -17.97 3.47 -15.15
CA ASP A 14 -19.30 4.05 -15.15
C ASP A 14 -20.39 3.01 -15.51
N ASP A 15 -21.67 3.42 -15.45
CA ASP A 15 -22.82 2.53 -15.71
C ASP A 15 -22.84 1.97 -17.15
N ASP A 16 -22.15 2.61 -18.08
CA ASP A 16 -22.01 2.19 -19.48
C ASP A 16 -20.77 1.28 -19.69
N GLY A 17 -19.96 1.07 -18.65
CA GLY A 17 -18.75 0.25 -18.66
C GLY A 17 -17.49 0.95 -19.17
N ASN A 18 -17.50 2.28 -19.30
CA ASN A 18 -16.33 3.09 -19.63
C ASN A 18 -15.56 3.48 -18.36
N LEU A 19 -14.32 3.96 -18.50
CA LEU A 19 -13.56 4.47 -17.35
C LEU A 19 -14.23 5.73 -16.78
N SER A 20 -14.47 5.73 -15.47
CA SER A 20 -14.89 6.92 -14.73
C SER A 20 -13.73 7.92 -14.60
N GLU A 21 -13.98 9.13 -14.10
CA GLU A 21 -12.89 10.10 -13.83
C GLU A 21 -11.83 9.53 -12.89
N VAL A 22 -12.26 8.80 -11.85
CA VAL A 22 -11.33 8.11 -10.93
C VAL A 22 -10.63 6.95 -11.64
N GLY A 23 -11.34 6.21 -12.49
CA GLY A 23 -10.76 5.14 -13.31
C GLY A 23 -9.65 5.63 -14.26
N ILE A 24 -9.83 6.80 -14.88
CA ILE A 24 -8.81 7.45 -15.71
C ILE A 24 -7.57 7.74 -14.88
N ILE A 25 -7.71 8.38 -13.71
CA ILE A 25 -6.57 8.69 -12.84
C ILE A 25 -5.88 7.40 -12.35
N MET A 26 -6.66 6.39 -11.96
CA MET A 26 -6.13 5.09 -11.55
C MET A 26 -5.29 4.44 -12.66
N SER A 27 -5.72 4.57 -13.93
CA SER A 27 -5.02 3.97 -15.08
C SER A 27 -3.64 4.59 -15.38
N GLU A 28 -3.41 5.81 -14.91
CA GLU A 28 -2.12 6.50 -15.04
C GLU A 28 -1.12 6.11 -13.95
N LEU A 29 -1.58 5.44 -12.88
CA LEU A 29 -0.73 5.00 -11.77
C LEU A 29 -0.21 3.58 -12.02
N PRO A 30 1.11 3.33 -11.91
CA PRO A 30 1.69 2.00 -12.06
C PRO A 30 1.51 1.15 -10.79
N LEU A 31 0.29 1.07 -10.29
CA LEU A 31 -0.09 0.40 -9.04
C LEU A 31 -1.26 -0.55 -9.32
N GLU A 32 -1.45 -1.53 -8.43
CA GLU A 32 -2.66 -2.35 -8.46
C GLU A 32 -3.91 -1.49 -8.19
N PRO A 33 -5.06 -1.78 -8.83
CA PRO A 33 -6.25 -0.93 -8.73
C PRO A 33 -6.70 -0.59 -7.29
N PRO A 34 -6.71 -1.53 -6.32
CA PRO A 34 -7.09 -1.20 -4.95
C PRO A 34 -6.14 -0.19 -4.29
N LEU A 35 -4.83 -0.29 -4.56
CA LEU A 35 -3.82 0.60 -4.00
C LEU A 35 -3.84 1.97 -4.68
N ALA A 36 -4.05 2.01 -6.00
CA ALA A 36 -4.26 3.25 -6.75
C ALA A 36 -5.50 4.00 -6.23
N LYS A 37 -6.63 3.28 -6.04
CA LYS A 37 -7.86 3.86 -5.49
C LYS A 37 -7.65 4.41 -4.09
N ALA A 38 -6.97 3.68 -3.22
CA ALA A 38 -6.65 4.13 -1.88
C ALA A 38 -5.80 5.41 -1.93
N LEU A 39 -4.75 5.44 -2.76
CA LEU A 39 -3.88 6.62 -2.92
C LEU A 39 -4.67 7.85 -3.37
N ILE A 40 -5.58 7.71 -4.33
CA ILE A 40 -6.44 8.81 -4.77
C ILE A 40 -7.36 9.26 -3.62
N ALA A 41 -7.97 8.32 -2.88
CA ALA A 41 -8.85 8.63 -1.76
C ALA A 41 -8.12 9.37 -0.62
N SER A 42 -6.83 9.11 -0.38
CA SER A 42 -6.08 9.81 0.68
C SER A 42 -5.99 11.33 0.52
N CYS A 43 -6.19 11.84 -0.71
CA CYS A 43 -6.31 13.27 -0.97
C CYS A 43 -7.51 13.90 -0.25
N GLU A 44 -8.57 13.14 0.00
CA GLU A 44 -9.76 13.60 0.73
C GLU A 44 -9.61 13.48 2.25
N PHE A 45 -8.68 12.65 2.72
CA PHE A 45 -8.43 12.36 4.15
C PHE A 45 -7.17 13.03 4.69
N ASP A 46 -6.53 13.91 3.90
CA ASP A 46 -5.30 14.64 4.26
C ASP A 46 -4.13 13.72 4.71
N CYS A 47 -4.05 12.50 4.18
CA CYS A 47 -3.05 11.48 4.56
C CYS A 47 -2.24 10.93 3.38
N VAL A 48 -2.04 11.77 2.35
CA VAL A 48 -1.37 11.39 1.10
C VAL A 48 0.07 10.94 1.34
N ASN A 49 0.81 11.60 2.24
CA ASN A 49 2.20 11.27 2.50
C ASN A 49 2.34 9.88 3.11
N GLU A 50 1.54 9.57 4.11
CA GLU A 50 1.52 8.28 4.79
C GLU A 50 1.14 7.16 3.82
N LEU A 51 0.08 7.37 3.02
CA LEU A 51 -0.38 6.35 2.09
C LEU A 51 0.57 6.16 0.90
N LEU A 52 1.22 7.23 0.42
CA LEU A 52 2.26 7.13 -0.60
C LEU A 52 3.46 6.31 -0.08
N THR A 53 3.88 6.54 1.17
CA THR A 53 4.92 5.73 1.81
C THR A 53 4.48 4.26 1.91
N ILE A 54 3.26 3.98 2.36
CA ILE A 54 2.74 2.61 2.41
C ILE A 54 2.74 1.97 1.02
N ALA A 55 2.28 2.68 -0.02
CA ALA A 55 2.24 2.18 -1.39
C ALA A 55 3.66 1.85 -1.92
N ALA A 56 4.63 2.72 -1.63
CA ALA A 56 6.03 2.47 -1.99
C ALA A 56 6.60 1.24 -1.24
N MET A 57 6.32 1.10 0.05
CA MET A 57 6.82 -0.01 0.86
C MET A 57 6.19 -1.35 0.52
N LEU A 58 4.92 -1.37 0.07
CA LEU A 58 4.24 -2.59 -0.37
C LEU A 58 4.69 -3.07 -1.75
N THR A 59 5.07 -2.14 -2.63
CA THR A 59 5.54 -2.47 -3.99
C THR A 59 7.04 -2.75 -4.07
N ALA A 60 7.81 -2.27 -3.07
CA ALA A 60 9.22 -2.59 -2.93
C ALA A 60 9.45 -4.05 -2.47
N PRO A 61 10.65 -4.61 -2.67
CA PRO A 61 11.02 -5.89 -2.09
C PRO A 61 10.88 -5.90 -0.56
N PRO A 62 10.57 -7.05 0.06
CA PRO A 62 10.35 -7.15 1.50
C PRO A 62 11.50 -6.55 2.32
N CYS A 63 11.18 -5.66 3.26
CA CYS A 63 12.17 -4.96 4.07
C CYS A 63 12.81 -5.85 5.15
N PHE A 64 12.10 -6.91 5.57
CA PHE A 64 12.61 -7.87 6.54
C PHE A 64 13.21 -9.08 5.83
N VAL A 65 14.51 -9.27 6.00
CA VAL A 65 15.25 -10.43 5.48
C VAL A 65 15.46 -11.48 6.56
N THR A 66 15.55 -12.75 6.15
CA THR A 66 15.90 -13.84 7.07
C THR A 66 17.34 -13.67 7.54
N PRO A 67 17.57 -13.47 8.86
CA PRO A 67 18.92 -13.34 9.37
C PRO A 67 19.62 -14.71 9.41
N PRO A 68 20.96 -14.75 9.39
CA PRO A 68 21.68 -15.98 9.70
C PRO A 68 21.42 -16.39 11.16
N VAL A 69 21.49 -17.70 11.44
CA VAL A 69 21.09 -18.31 12.74
C VAL A 69 21.76 -17.63 13.94
N ASN A 70 23.02 -17.22 13.81
CA ASN A 70 23.77 -16.55 14.88
C ASN A 70 23.35 -15.09 15.14
N LYS A 71 22.45 -14.51 14.33
CA LYS A 71 21.97 -13.13 14.44
C LYS A 71 20.46 -13.03 14.62
N GLU A 72 19.75 -14.15 14.81
CA GLU A 72 18.28 -14.17 14.95
C GLU A 72 17.79 -13.28 16.10
N GLU A 73 18.40 -13.38 17.27
CA GLU A 73 18.00 -12.60 18.46
C GLU A 73 18.23 -11.09 18.28
N ALA A 74 19.38 -10.74 17.68
CA ALA A 74 19.67 -9.34 17.36
C ALA A 74 18.66 -8.79 16.34
N ALA A 75 18.39 -9.52 15.26
CA ALA A 75 17.40 -9.11 14.25
C ALA A 75 15.99 -8.97 14.83
N ALA A 76 15.58 -9.89 15.71
CA ALA A 76 14.30 -9.82 16.41
C ALA A 76 14.19 -8.57 17.29
N THR A 77 15.26 -8.19 17.98
CA THR A 77 15.30 -6.98 18.82
C THR A 77 15.14 -5.70 17.98
N HIS A 78 15.86 -5.60 16.86
CA HIS A 78 15.74 -4.46 15.95
C HIS A 78 14.34 -4.39 15.31
N ARG A 79 13.80 -5.54 14.88
CA ARG A 79 12.44 -5.60 14.33
C ARG A 79 11.40 -5.12 15.34
N ARG A 80 11.49 -5.54 16.60
CA ARG A 80 10.55 -5.14 17.67
C ARG A 80 10.50 -3.62 17.87
N ALA A 81 11.62 -2.92 17.69
CA ALA A 81 11.66 -1.46 17.82
C ALA A 81 10.88 -0.73 16.70
N LEU A 82 10.68 -1.38 15.56
CA LEU A 82 9.96 -0.81 14.40
C LEU A 82 8.48 -1.17 14.38
N LEU A 83 8.06 -2.20 15.12
CA LEU A 83 6.67 -2.65 15.15
C LEU A 83 5.74 -1.57 15.70
N HIS A 84 4.67 -1.31 14.97
CA HIS A 84 3.59 -0.43 15.41
C HIS A 84 2.42 -1.27 15.94
N PRO A 85 1.84 -0.94 17.12
CA PRO A 85 0.75 -1.72 17.72
C PRO A 85 -0.53 -1.74 16.85
N ASP A 86 -0.76 -0.68 16.09
CA ASP A 86 -1.98 -0.54 15.26
C ASP A 86 -1.90 -1.31 13.92
N GLY A 87 -0.76 -1.93 13.60
CA GLY A 87 -0.66 -2.89 12.49
C GLY A 87 0.56 -2.75 11.59
N ASP A 88 0.60 -3.62 10.57
CA ASP A 88 1.76 -3.78 9.70
C ASP A 88 1.96 -2.59 8.75
N HIS A 89 0.91 -1.93 8.26
CA HIS A 89 1.06 -0.73 7.43
C HIS A 89 1.72 0.42 8.19
N MET A 90 1.36 0.61 9.47
CA MET A 90 2.03 1.61 10.33
C MET A 90 3.46 1.20 10.65
N THR A 91 3.71 -0.12 10.78
CA THR A 91 5.08 -0.65 10.88
C THR A 91 5.91 -0.32 9.64
N LEU A 92 5.34 -0.39 8.43
CA LEU A 92 6.06 -0.01 7.20
C LEU A 92 6.41 1.48 7.16
N ILE A 93 5.55 2.35 7.69
CA ILE A 93 5.86 3.79 7.86
C ILE A 93 7.04 3.97 8.82
N ASN A 94 7.04 3.26 9.96
CA ASN A 94 8.17 3.30 10.89
C ASN A 94 9.47 2.83 10.24
N VAL A 95 9.42 1.77 9.43
CA VAL A 95 10.59 1.25 8.69
C VAL A 95 11.11 2.29 7.70
N TYR A 96 10.24 3.02 7.00
CA TYR A 96 10.66 4.07 6.07
C TYR A 96 11.31 5.28 6.77
N ASN A 97 10.82 5.63 7.97
CA ASN A 97 11.29 6.79 8.73
C ASN A 97 12.53 6.54 9.61
N ALA A 98 12.90 5.28 9.84
CA ALA A 98 14.02 4.87 10.70
C ALA A 98 15.39 5.04 10.03
#